data_AF-A0A815Q4T8-F1
#
_entry.id   AF-A0A815Q4T8-F1
#
_cell.length_a   1.000
_cell.length_b   1.000
_cell.length_c   1.000
_cell.angle_alpha   90.00
_cell.angle_beta   90.00
_cell.angle_gamma   90.00
#
_symmetry.space_group_name_H-M   'P 1'
#
loop_
_entity.id
_entity.type
_entity.pdbx_description
1 polymer ?
#
loop_
_entity_poly.entity_id
_entity_poly.type
_entity_poly.pdbx_seq_one_letter_code
_entity_poly.pdbx_strand_id
1 'polypeptide(L)'
;EFLDVLVNNNHGQLHTSVYHKPAVEPYIVPFLSDHPRYIHRNTIKGALFRAVRLCSNVEDFDKERLNIELMLLLNGYPPKFVSYHFKQFFEQHHIMSLMNELNDDIYRELHHKLILQPTYRERERERQTFNKKEIRVLFTFENGPKLQFKRELHRLWKKYYIYEGSLVNDVKLRFSSKSNKSLNELLVKKKPPRSMLVTNHTTTTT
;
A
#
# COMPACT_ATOMS: atom_id res chain seq x y z
N GLU A 1 7.06 5.76 15.92
CA GLU A 1 6.47 4.41 16.07
C GLU A 1 7.58 3.49 16.52
N PHE A 2 7.58 3.11 17.79
CA PHE A 2 8.56 2.18 18.38
C PHE A 2 8.20 0.75 17.96
N LEU A 3 9.20 0.01 17.48
CA LEU A 3 9.11 -1.10 16.54
C LEU A 3 8.41 -2.35 17.10
N ASP A 4 7.46 -2.93 16.37
CA ASP A 4 7.08 -4.35 16.56
C ASP A 4 8.19 -5.26 15.97
N VAL A 5 9.39 -5.13 16.54
CA VAL A 5 10.59 -5.93 16.24
C VAL A 5 11.14 -6.49 17.55
N LEU A 6 11.38 -7.79 17.55
CA LEU A 6 12.13 -8.47 18.60
C LEU A 6 13.60 -8.52 18.16
N VAL A 7 14.52 -8.14 19.04
CA VAL A 7 15.95 -8.17 18.77
C VAL A 7 16.61 -9.12 19.77
N ASN A 8 17.26 -10.16 19.25
CA ASN A 8 18.00 -11.14 20.02
C ASN A 8 19.49 -11.09 19.65
N ASN A 9 20.37 -11.28 20.63
CA ASN A 9 21.80 -11.40 20.39
C ASN A 9 22.20 -12.88 20.47
N ASN A 10 22.51 -13.48 19.33
CA ASN A 10 23.03 -14.84 19.27
C ASN A 10 24.53 -14.77 18.95
N HIS A 11 25.37 -15.07 19.94
CA HIS A 11 26.83 -15.15 19.77
C HIS A 11 27.49 -13.90 19.15
N GLY A 12 26.99 -12.71 19.48
CA GLY A 12 27.51 -11.44 18.97
C GLY A 12 26.89 -10.98 17.64
N GLN A 13 25.96 -11.76 17.07
CA GLN A 13 25.15 -11.35 15.93
C GLN A 13 23.75 -10.94 16.37
N LEU A 14 23.30 -9.78 15.91
CA LEU A 14 21.94 -9.32 16.14
C LEU A 14 21.00 -10.01 15.15
N HIS A 15 20.02 -10.71 15.71
CA HIS A 15 18.90 -11.27 14.97
C HIS A 15 17.64 -10.48 15.27
N THR A 16 16.87 -10.19 14.23
CA THR A 16 15.61 -9.49 14.32
C THR A 16 14.47 -10.38 13.84
N SER A 17 13.30 -10.26 14.46
CA SER A 17 12.06 -10.91 14.03
C SER A 17 10.86 -10.02 14.34
N VAL A 18 9.67 -10.37 13.84
CA VAL A 18 8.45 -9.59 14.11
C VAL A 18 7.99 -9.83 15.55
N TYR A 19 7.81 -8.74 16.30
CA TYR A 19 7.28 -8.82 17.66
C TYR A 19 5.74 -8.83 17.63
N HIS A 20 5.14 -9.87 18.23
CA HIS A 20 3.70 -9.97 18.44
C HIS A 20 3.38 -9.76 19.91
N LYS A 21 2.49 -8.83 20.20
CA LYS A 21 2.01 -8.59 21.57
C LYS A 21 1.08 -9.75 21.98
N PRO A 22 1.36 -10.49 23.06
CA PRO A 22 0.55 -11.66 23.44
C PRO A 22 -0.93 -11.35 23.71
N ALA A 23 -1.22 -10.12 24.15
CA ALA A 23 -2.56 -9.67 24.50
C ALA A 23 -3.34 -9.01 23.34
N VAL A 24 -2.74 -8.93 22.15
CA VAL A 24 -3.38 -8.30 20.99
C VAL A 24 -4.00 -9.38 20.12
N GLU A 25 -5.33 -9.32 19.97
CA GLU A 25 -6.03 -10.12 18.99
C GLU A 25 -5.51 -9.77 17.58
N PRO A 26 -5.29 -10.76 16.69
CA PRO A 26 -4.67 -10.56 15.39
C PRO A 26 -5.66 -9.95 14.39
N TYR A 27 -6.26 -8.82 14.75
CA TYR A 27 -7.22 -8.14 13.90
C TYR A 27 -6.50 -7.35 12.82
N ILE A 28 -6.74 -7.81 11.60
CA ILE A 28 -6.56 -7.01 10.40
C ILE A 28 -7.94 -6.66 9.86
N VAL A 29 -7.98 -5.91 8.76
CA VAL A 29 -9.22 -5.60 8.06
C VAL A 29 -9.94 -6.92 7.68
N PRO A 30 -11.13 -7.23 8.24
CA PRO A 30 -11.85 -8.47 7.93
C PRO A 30 -12.24 -8.53 6.46
N PHE A 31 -12.24 -9.72 5.84
CA PHE A 31 -12.47 -9.81 4.39
C PHE A 31 -13.87 -9.39 3.94
N LEU A 32 -14.88 -9.54 4.81
CA LEU A 32 -16.28 -9.20 4.56
C LEU A 32 -16.61 -7.73 4.81
N SER A 33 -15.65 -6.94 5.29
CA SER A 33 -15.83 -5.51 5.48
C SER A 33 -16.00 -4.78 4.14
N ASP A 34 -16.66 -3.60 4.16
CA ASP A 34 -16.92 -2.78 2.97
C ASP A 34 -15.67 -1.99 2.50
N HIS A 35 -14.52 -2.68 2.44
CA HIS A 35 -13.29 -2.10 1.92
C HIS A 35 -13.05 -2.55 0.48
N PRO A 36 -12.48 -1.68 -0.36
CA PRO A 36 -12.11 -2.06 -1.72
C PRO A 36 -11.15 -3.25 -1.74
N ARG A 37 -11.27 -4.14 -2.75
CA ARG A 37 -10.37 -5.30 -2.96
C ARG A 37 -8.88 -4.97 -2.90
N TYR A 38 -8.50 -3.76 -3.29
CA TYR A 38 -7.10 -3.33 -3.24
C TYR A 38 -6.56 -3.17 -1.81
N ILE A 39 -7.42 -2.87 -0.83
CA ILE A 39 -7.03 -2.78 0.58
C ILE A 39 -6.64 -4.18 1.07
N HIS A 40 -7.51 -5.17 0.87
CA HIS A 40 -7.26 -6.56 1.26
C HIS A 40 -5.98 -7.14 0.67
N ARG A 41 -5.72 -6.96 -0.64
CA ARG A 41 -4.46 -7.42 -1.24
C ARG A 41 -3.25 -6.66 -0.66
N ASN A 42 -3.40 -5.36 -0.37
CA ASN A 42 -2.32 -4.54 0.15
C ASN A 42 -2.01 -4.89 1.60
N THR A 43 -2.99 -5.34 2.38
CA THR A 43 -2.80 -5.91 3.72
C THR A 43 -1.88 -7.13 3.64
N ILE A 44 -2.18 -8.09 2.76
CA ILE A 44 -1.35 -9.29 2.55
C ILE A 44 0.07 -8.87 2.12
N LYS A 45 0.18 -8.04 1.08
CA LYS A 45 1.46 -7.58 0.56
C LYS A 45 2.26 -6.86 1.65
N GLY A 46 1.65 -5.91 2.36
CA GLY A 46 2.31 -5.16 3.42
C GLY A 46 2.83 -6.04 4.54
N ALA A 47 2.06 -7.04 4.98
CA ALA A 47 2.47 -8.00 5.99
C ALA A 47 3.68 -8.83 5.54
N LEU A 48 3.68 -9.35 4.31
CA LEU A 48 4.82 -10.10 3.76
C LEU A 48 6.08 -9.24 3.59
N PHE A 49 5.95 -8.02 3.07
CA PHE A 49 7.08 -7.08 2.98
C PHE A 49 7.66 -6.77 4.35
N ARG A 50 6.79 -6.59 5.35
CA ARG A 50 7.21 -6.36 6.73
C ARG A 50 7.95 -7.58 7.28
N ALA A 51 7.41 -8.78 7.12
CA ALA A 51 8.03 -10.03 7.58
C ALA A 51 9.45 -10.17 7.01
N VAL A 52 9.60 -10.04 5.70
CA VAL A 52 10.92 -10.16 5.05
C VAL A 52 11.89 -9.10 5.55
N ARG A 53 11.45 -7.86 5.77
CA ARG A 53 12.36 -6.78 6.21
C ARG A 53 12.82 -6.93 7.65
N LEU A 54 12.00 -7.57 8.49
CA LEU A 54 12.24 -7.67 9.92
C LEU A 54 12.89 -8.98 10.32
N CYS A 55 12.58 -10.09 9.66
CA CYS A 55 13.18 -11.39 9.99
C CYS A 55 14.58 -11.51 9.38
N SER A 56 15.61 -11.73 10.20
CA SER A 56 17.01 -11.85 9.72
C SER A 56 17.34 -13.21 9.10
N ASN A 57 16.58 -14.26 9.44
CA ASN A 57 16.78 -15.63 8.96
C ASN A 57 15.50 -16.17 8.32
N VAL A 58 15.65 -17.23 7.54
CA VAL A 58 14.54 -17.84 6.80
C VAL A 58 13.52 -18.52 7.72
N GLU A 59 13.95 -19.06 8.86
CA GLU A 59 13.08 -19.78 9.79
C GLU A 59 12.09 -18.84 10.49
N ASP A 60 12.54 -17.67 10.93
CA ASP A 60 11.69 -16.66 11.56
C ASP A 60 10.79 -15.99 10.52
N PHE A 61 11.25 -15.87 9.27
CA PHE A 61 10.37 -15.47 8.17
C PHE A 61 9.28 -16.50 7.91
N ASP A 62 9.59 -17.79 7.90
CA ASP A 62 8.61 -18.84 7.64
C ASP A 62 7.56 -18.94 8.75
N LYS A 63 7.99 -18.85 10.01
CA LYS A 63 7.07 -18.73 11.17
C LYS A 63 6.15 -17.52 11.02
N GLU A 64 6.70 -16.37 10.64
CA GLU A 64 5.90 -15.16 10.45
C GLU A 64 4.95 -15.29 9.25
N ARG A 65 5.39 -15.90 8.16
CA ARG A 65 4.58 -16.20 6.98
C ARG A 65 3.37 -17.07 7.35
N LEU A 66 3.59 -18.14 8.11
CA LEU A 66 2.52 -19.02 8.61
C LEU A 66 1.57 -18.26 9.54
N ASN A 67 2.10 -17.40 10.42
CA ASN A 67 1.28 -16.57 11.30
C ASN A 67 0.39 -15.60 10.49
N ILE A 68 0.94 -14.96 9.46
CA ILE A 68 0.19 -14.08 8.55
C ILE A 68 -0.92 -14.86 7.84
N GLU A 69 -0.62 -16.06 7.33
CA GLU A 69 -1.60 -16.92 6.67
C GLU A 69 -2.75 -17.30 7.63
N LEU A 70 -2.42 -17.75 8.83
CA LEU A 70 -3.42 -18.08 9.85
C LEU A 70 -4.27 -16.86 10.22
N MET A 71 -3.64 -15.72 10.45
CA MET A 71 -4.32 -14.45 10.73
C MET A 71 -5.31 -14.08 9.61
N LEU A 72 -4.92 -14.21 8.34
CA LEU A 72 -5.80 -13.92 7.21
C LEU A 72 -7.02 -14.86 7.19
N LEU A 73 -6.81 -16.15 7.41
CA LEU A 73 -7.89 -17.13 7.46
C LEU A 73 -8.86 -16.86 8.62
N LEU A 74 -8.35 -16.54 9.81
CA LEU A 74 -9.15 -16.15 10.96
C LEU A 74 -10.00 -14.89 10.70
N ASN A 75 -9.48 -13.95 9.90
CA ASN A 75 -10.18 -12.75 9.48
C ASN A 75 -11.10 -12.95 8.24
N GLY A 76 -11.36 -14.22 7.86
CA GLY A 76 -12.34 -14.59 6.83
C GLY A 76 -11.85 -14.46 5.40
N TYR A 77 -10.53 -14.36 5.16
CA TYR A 77 -9.99 -14.30 3.80
C TYR A 77 -10.15 -15.66 3.11
N PRO A 78 -10.67 -15.72 1.86
CA PRO A 78 -10.80 -16.98 1.14
C PRO A 78 -9.43 -17.61 0.90
N PRO A 79 -9.25 -18.93 1.15
CA PRO A 79 -7.95 -19.59 0.97
C PRO A 79 -7.35 -19.36 -0.42
N LYS A 80 -8.16 -19.48 -1.48
CA LYS A 80 -7.73 -19.22 -2.87
C LYS A 80 -7.20 -17.79 -3.07
N PHE A 81 -7.77 -16.80 -2.38
CA PHE A 81 -7.33 -15.41 -2.45
C PHE A 81 -5.98 -15.23 -1.75
N VAL A 82 -5.82 -15.85 -0.57
CA VAL A 82 -4.56 -15.84 0.19
C VAL A 82 -3.46 -16.52 -0.62
N SER A 83 -3.66 -17.77 -1.06
CA SER A 83 -2.67 -18.53 -1.83
C SER A 83 -2.27 -17.82 -3.14
N TYR A 84 -3.23 -17.21 -3.84
CA TYR A 84 -2.95 -16.42 -5.04
C TYR A 84 -2.00 -15.26 -4.73
N HIS A 85 -2.28 -14.48 -3.68
CA HIS A 85 -1.46 -13.32 -3.36
C HIS A 85 -0.11 -13.67 -2.75
N PHE A 86 -0.01 -14.79 -2.03
CA PHE A 86 1.28 -15.33 -1.58
C PHE A 86 2.11 -15.74 -2.80
N LYS A 87 1.58 -16.60 -3.67
CA LYS A 87 2.26 -17.04 -4.90
C LYS A 87 2.74 -15.85 -5.73
N GLN A 88 1.89 -14.85 -5.94
CA GLN A 88 2.26 -13.64 -6.67
C GLN A 88 3.40 -12.85 -6.01
N PHE A 89 3.49 -12.83 -4.68
CA PHE A 89 4.61 -12.22 -3.98
C PHE A 89 5.92 -12.98 -4.25
N PHE A 90 5.91 -14.31 -4.10
CA PHE A 90 7.10 -15.14 -4.36
C PHE A 90 7.54 -15.09 -5.83
N GLU A 91 6.60 -15.10 -6.78
CA GLU A 91 6.87 -14.94 -8.21
C GLU A 91 7.51 -13.58 -8.53
N GLN A 92 6.96 -12.48 -8.01
CA GLN A 92 7.49 -11.13 -8.24
C GLN A 92 8.92 -10.95 -7.73
N HIS A 93 9.29 -11.71 -6.70
CA HIS A 93 10.59 -11.66 -6.08
C HIS A 93 11.56 -12.76 -6.54
N HIS A 94 11.14 -13.65 -7.47
CA HIS A 94 11.92 -14.77 -8.00
C HIS A 94 12.39 -15.78 -6.93
N ILE A 95 11.57 -15.98 -5.91
CA ILE A 95 11.87 -16.80 -4.72
C ILE A 95 10.85 -17.93 -4.53
N MET A 96 10.29 -18.45 -5.62
CA MET A 96 9.25 -19.49 -5.56
C MET A 96 9.71 -20.77 -4.83
N SER A 97 11.01 -21.07 -4.83
CA SER A 97 11.59 -22.19 -4.08
C SER A 97 11.33 -22.08 -2.58
N LEU A 98 11.30 -20.87 -2.01
CA LEU A 98 11.04 -20.64 -0.59
C LEU A 98 9.63 -21.02 -0.14
N MET A 99 8.71 -21.30 -1.06
CA MET A 99 7.39 -21.83 -0.69
C MET A 99 7.45 -23.30 -0.26
N ASN A 100 8.45 -24.05 -0.74
CA ASN A 100 8.55 -25.50 -0.53
C ASN A 100 9.74 -25.87 0.36
N GLU A 101 10.84 -25.12 0.28
CA GLU A 101 12.09 -25.43 0.94
C GLU A 101 12.67 -24.18 1.63
N LEU A 102 13.11 -24.35 2.87
CA LEU A 102 13.81 -23.29 3.60
C LEU A 102 15.25 -23.20 3.06
N ASN A 103 15.56 -22.08 2.39
CA ASN A 103 16.89 -21.80 1.87
C ASN A 103 17.35 -20.42 2.36
N ASP A 104 18.32 -20.41 3.28
CA ASP A 104 18.79 -19.17 3.91
C ASP A 104 19.52 -18.26 2.90
N ASP A 105 20.26 -18.82 1.94
CA ASP A 105 21.01 -18.02 0.95
C ASP A 105 20.06 -17.22 0.04
N ILE A 106 19.03 -17.88 -0.48
CA ILE A 106 17.99 -17.24 -1.31
C ILE A 106 17.24 -16.18 -0.49
N TYR A 107 16.92 -16.50 0.76
CA TYR A 107 16.23 -15.58 1.65
C TYR A 107 17.09 -14.35 1.99
N ARG A 108 18.38 -14.52 2.24
CA ARG A 108 19.33 -13.43 2.53
C ARG A 108 19.42 -12.46 1.37
N GLU A 109 19.49 -12.94 0.13
CA GLU A 109 19.51 -12.09 -1.06
C GLU A 109 18.24 -11.21 -1.11
N LEU A 110 17.07 -11.83 -0.90
CA LEU A 110 15.80 -11.13 -0.83
C LEU A 110 15.76 -10.10 0.30
N HIS A 111 16.16 -10.51 1.50
CA HIS A 111 16.17 -9.68 2.71
C HIS A 111 17.01 -8.42 2.49
N HIS A 112 18.26 -8.58 2.03
CA HIS A 112 19.14 -7.47 1.69
C HIS A 112 18.54 -6.55 0.62
N LYS A 113 17.97 -7.14 -0.44
CA LYS A 113 17.32 -6.37 -1.51
C LYS A 113 16.14 -5.54 -1.00
N LEU A 114 15.32 -6.08 -0.09
CA LEU A 114 14.10 -5.42 0.38
C LEU A 114 14.31 -4.45 1.52
N ILE A 115 15.33 -4.63 2.36
CA ILE A 115 15.75 -3.64 3.38
C ILE A 115 16.19 -2.34 2.71
N LEU A 116 17.01 -2.45 1.66
CA LEU A 116 17.55 -1.28 0.96
C LEU A 116 16.51 -0.55 0.12
N GLN A 117 15.35 -1.17 -0.14
CA GLN A 117 14.29 -0.52 -0.88
C GLN A 117 13.57 0.53 -0.03
N PRO A 118 13.44 1.78 -0.49
CA PRO A 118 12.71 2.79 0.26
C PRO A 118 11.22 2.43 0.34
N THR A 119 10.67 2.54 1.54
CA THR A 119 9.23 2.44 1.80
C THR A 119 8.46 3.44 0.93
N TYR A 120 7.16 3.22 0.76
CA TYR A 120 6.32 4.22 0.11
C TYR A 120 6.41 5.59 0.80
N ARG A 121 6.40 5.62 2.14
CA ARG A 121 6.53 6.86 2.91
C ARG A 121 7.86 7.55 2.67
N GLU A 122 8.97 6.81 2.62
CA GLU A 122 10.30 7.36 2.30
C GLU A 122 10.35 7.87 0.88
N ARG A 123 9.86 7.12 -0.11
CA ARG A 123 9.77 7.60 -1.51
C ARG A 123 8.93 8.88 -1.63
N GLU A 124 7.83 8.99 -0.89
CA GLU A 124 7.02 10.20 -0.87
C GLU A 124 7.76 11.37 -0.19
N ARG A 125 8.51 11.13 0.88
CA ARG A 125 9.39 12.16 1.49
C ARG A 125 10.50 12.57 0.55
N GLU A 126 11.18 11.62 -0.10
CA GLU A 126 12.20 11.89 -1.11
C GLU A 126 11.62 12.73 -2.25
N ARG A 127 10.45 12.35 -2.80
CA ARG A 127 9.73 13.13 -3.81
C ARG A 127 9.37 14.53 -3.33
N GLN A 128 8.98 14.70 -2.07
CA GLN A 128 8.73 16.01 -1.47
C GLN A 128 10.03 16.80 -1.28
N THR A 129 11.15 16.13 -0.98
CA THR A 129 12.46 16.75 -0.76
C THR A 129 13.09 17.21 -2.08
N PHE A 130 12.95 16.44 -3.15
CA PHE A 130 13.35 16.83 -4.51
C PHE A 130 12.44 17.93 -5.09
N ASN A 131 11.19 18.05 -4.63
CA ASN A 131 10.29 19.18 -4.91
C ASN A 131 10.34 20.28 -3.83
N LYS A 132 11.48 20.52 -3.17
CA LYS A 132 11.62 21.65 -2.23
C LYS A 132 11.29 23.02 -2.84
N LYS A 133 11.28 23.13 -4.18
CA LYS A 133 10.85 24.33 -4.93
C LYS A 133 9.41 24.28 -5.42
N GLU A 134 8.60 23.29 -5.04
CA GLU A 134 7.20 23.23 -5.46
C GLU A 134 6.26 22.78 -4.33
N ILE A 135 5.42 23.69 -3.84
CA ILE A 135 4.35 23.37 -2.89
C ILE A 135 3.08 23.04 -3.69
N ARG A 136 2.52 21.84 -3.48
CA ARG A 136 1.25 21.43 -4.08
C ARG A 136 0.09 21.69 -3.15
N VAL A 137 -0.84 22.53 -3.60
CA VAL A 137 -2.11 22.78 -2.92
C VAL A 137 -3.18 21.91 -3.59
N LEU A 138 -3.68 20.93 -2.85
CA LEU A 138 -4.76 20.04 -3.28
C LEU A 138 -6.11 20.68 -2.95
N PHE A 139 -7.02 20.72 -3.93
CA PHE A 139 -8.37 21.21 -3.74
C PHE A 139 -9.39 20.13 -4.13
N THR A 140 -10.41 19.94 -3.27
CA THR A 140 -11.37 18.82 -3.34
C THR A 140 -12.63 19.13 -4.14
N PHE A 141 -12.88 20.39 -4.48
CA PHE A 141 -14.08 20.80 -5.21
C PHE A 141 -13.74 21.21 -6.65
N GLU A 142 -14.39 20.60 -7.64
CA GLU A 142 -14.26 21.03 -9.04
C GLU A 142 -15.25 22.15 -9.39
N ASN A 143 -16.31 22.30 -8.59
CA ASN A 143 -17.37 23.29 -8.77
C ASN A 143 -17.14 24.51 -7.86
N GLY A 144 -16.50 25.54 -8.41
CA GLY A 144 -16.24 26.82 -7.76
C GLY A 144 -15.37 27.71 -8.64
N PRO A 145 -15.16 29.00 -8.31
CA PRO A 145 -14.38 29.91 -9.13
C PRO A 145 -12.87 29.61 -8.98
N LYS A 146 -12.42 28.48 -9.53
CA LYS A 146 -11.04 27.96 -9.47
C LYS A 146 -10.02 29.00 -9.89
N LEU A 147 -10.35 29.81 -10.91
CA LEU A 147 -9.50 30.89 -11.38
C LEU A 147 -9.36 32.01 -10.34
N GLN A 148 -10.46 32.39 -9.70
CA GLN A 148 -10.48 33.43 -8.66
C GLN A 148 -9.74 32.98 -7.41
N PHE A 149 -10.00 31.75 -6.95
CA PHE A 149 -9.27 31.16 -5.83
C PHE A 149 -7.77 31.08 -6.12
N LYS A 150 -7.38 30.62 -7.32
CA LYS A 150 -5.98 30.57 -7.74
C LYS A 150 -5.33 31.96 -7.68
N ARG A 151 -6.03 33.00 -8.17
CA ARG A 151 -5.54 34.39 -8.13
C ARG A 151 -5.40 34.92 -6.71
N GLU A 152 -6.42 34.75 -5.88
CA GLU A 152 -6.38 35.23 -4.48
C GLU A 152 -5.32 34.51 -3.65
N LEU A 153 -5.19 33.19 -3.80
CA LEU A 153 -4.14 32.46 -3.10
C LEU A 153 -2.75 32.90 -3.56
N HIS A 154 -2.56 33.15 -4.87
CA HIS A 154 -1.29 33.69 -5.37
C HIS A 154 -0.99 35.10 -4.82
N ARG A 155 -2.03 35.94 -4.69
CA ARG A 155 -1.93 37.28 -4.11
C ARG A 155 -1.53 37.21 -2.64
N LEU A 156 -2.18 36.35 -1.86
CA LEU A 156 -1.85 36.11 -0.44
C LEU A 156 -0.44 35.52 -0.30
N TRP A 157 -0.07 34.57 -1.15
CA TRP A 157 1.26 33.97 -1.16
C TRP A 157 2.35 35.03 -1.37
N LYS A 158 2.20 35.86 -2.41
CA LYS A 158 3.11 36.97 -2.68
C LYS A 158 3.18 37.96 -1.53
N LYS A 159 2.03 38.32 -0.93
CA LYS A 159 1.94 39.32 0.14
C LYS A 159 2.64 38.89 1.44
N TYR A 160 2.48 37.63 1.85
CA TYR A 160 2.91 37.17 3.16
C TYR A 160 4.20 36.35 3.16
N TYR A 161 4.55 35.76 2.01
CA TYR A 161 5.65 34.79 1.94
C TYR A 161 6.77 35.21 0.98
N ILE A 162 6.55 36.15 0.06
CA ILE A 162 7.60 36.64 -0.83
C ILE A 162 8.09 38.01 -0.35
N TYR A 163 9.24 38.02 0.29
CA TYR A 163 9.92 39.23 0.78
C TYR A 163 11.44 38.97 0.84
N GLU A 164 12.21 40.04 0.99
CA GLU A 164 13.67 39.97 1.01
C GLU A 164 14.17 39.15 2.21
N GLY A 165 14.93 38.08 1.96
CA GLY A 165 15.36 37.11 2.99
C GLY A 165 14.41 35.94 3.25
N SER A 166 13.27 35.84 2.54
CA SER A 166 12.38 34.69 2.67
C SER A 166 12.95 33.42 2.03
N LEU A 167 12.90 32.31 2.79
CA LEU A 167 13.33 30.97 2.35
C LEU A 167 12.42 30.37 1.26
N VAL A 168 11.25 30.96 1.01
CA VAL A 168 10.25 30.45 0.07
C VAL A 168 10.12 31.28 -1.21
N ASN A 169 11.05 32.23 -1.45
CA ASN A 169 11.08 33.03 -2.67
C ASN A 169 11.20 32.19 -3.94
N ASP A 170 11.94 31.08 -3.88
CA ASP A 170 12.15 30.15 -5.01
C ASP A 170 11.10 29.03 -5.09
N VAL A 171 10.06 29.06 -4.24
CA VAL A 171 9.07 28.00 -4.13
C VAL A 171 7.84 28.30 -4.99
N LYS A 172 7.61 27.46 -6.00
CA LYS A 172 6.49 27.52 -6.93
C LYS A 172 5.24 26.88 -6.31
N LEU A 173 4.13 27.62 -6.27
CA LEU A 173 2.85 27.05 -5.85
C LEU A 173 2.16 26.36 -7.03
N ARG A 174 1.98 25.03 -6.98
CA ARG A 174 1.23 24.25 -7.99
C ARG A 174 -0.15 23.85 -7.44
N PHE A 175 -1.18 24.13 -8.21
CA PHE A 175 -2.57 23.80 -7.89
C PHE A 175 -2.96 22.49 -8.57
N SER A 176 -3.51 21.54 -7.82
CA SER A 176 -4.04 20.27 -8.36
C SER A 176 -5.42 19.97 -7.78
N SER A 177 -6.37 19.58 -8.64
CA SER A 177 -7.65 19.04 -8.17
C SER A 177 -7.44 17.60 -7.69
N LYS A 178 -8.06 17.27 -6.57
CA LYS A 178 -8.24 15.90 -6.11
C LYS A 178 -9.74 15.63 -6.18
N SER A 179 -10.19 15.07 -7.30
CA SER A 179 -11.56 14.62 -7.44
C SER A 179 -11.80 13.52 -6.40
N ASN A 180 -12.61 13.79 -5.38
CA ASN A 180 -13.21 12.70 -4.62
C ASN A 180 -14.16 11.98 -5.57
N LYS A 181 -14.14 10.65 -5.57
CA LYS A 181 -15.11 9.86 -6.34
C LYS A 181 -16.51 10.32 -5.92
N SER A 182 -17.32 10.75 -6.86
CA SER A 182 -18.67 11.21 -6.52
C SER A 182 -19.48 10.05 -5.97
N LEU A 183 -20.43 10.31 -5.06
CA LEU A 183 -21.37 9.28 -4.62
C LEU A 183 -22.10 8.67 -5.84
N ASN A 184 -22.35 9.48 -6.87
CA ASN A 184 -22.90 9.03 -8.14
C ASN A 184 -21.98 8.01 -8.86
N GLU A 185 -20.66 8.22 -8.90
CA GLU A 185 -19.72 7.22 -9.45
C GLU A 185 -19.67 5.92 -8.63
N LEU A 186 -19.96 5.98 -7.33
CA LEU A 186 -20.06 4.80 -6.47
C LEU A 186 -21.40 4.06 -6.64
N LEU A 187 -22.47 4.80 -6.96
CA LEU A 187 -23.84 4.29 -7.09
C LEU A 187 -24.23 3.92 -8.53
N VAL A 188 -23.56 4.46 -9.55
CA VAL A 188 -23.77 4.10 -10.95
C VAL A 188 -23.18 2.72 -11.18
N LYS A 189 -24.02 1.70 -11.03
CA LYS A 189 -23.77 0.37 -11.58
C LYS A 189 -23.62 0.54 -13.09
N LYS A 190 -22.45 0.20 -13.64
CA LYS A 190 -22.24 0.18 -15.09
C LYS A 190 -23.38 -0.60 -15.72
N LYS A 191 -24.05 -0.01 -16.73
CA LYS A 191 -25.11 -0.68 -17.49
C LYS A 191 -24.55 -2.04 -17.96
N PRO A 192 -25.22 -3.16 -17.65
CA PRO A 192 -24.73 -4.47 -18.05
C PRO A 192 -24.53 -4.49 -19.58
N PRO A 193 -23.46 -5.15 -20.07
CA PRO A 193 -23.18 -5.21 -21.50
C PRO A 193 -24.37 -5.81 -22.24
N ARG A 194 -24.67 -5.28 -23.44
CA ARG A 194 -25.83 -5.72 -24.26
C ARG A 194 -25.87 -7.22 -24.50
N SER A 195 -24.71 -7.89 -24.52
CA SER A 195 -24.61 -9.35 -24.63
C SER A 195 -25.32 -10.12 -23.51
N MET A 196 -25.47 -9.53 -22.32
CA MET A 196 -26.23 -10.13 -21.22
C MET A 196 -27.75 -9.91 -21.33
N LEU A 197 -28.18 -8.98 -22.19
CA LEU A 197 -29.60 -8.68 -22.42
C LEU A 197 -30.16 -9.43 -23.64
N VAL A 198 -29.30 -10.03 -24.46
CA VAL A 198 -29.70 -10.90 -25.56
C VAL A 198 -29.75 -12.32 -25.02
N THR A 199 -30.85 -12.70 -24.39
CA THR A 199 -31.20 -14.11 -24.24
C THR A 199 -31.50 -14.65 -25.64
N ASN A 200 -30.64 -15.54 -26.14
CA ASN A 200 -30.90 -16.29 -27.36
C ASN A 200 -32.14 -17.17 -27.13
N HIS A 201 -33.32 -16.64 -27.44
CA HIS A 201 -34.49 -17.46 -27.75
C HIS A 201 -34.30 -18.03 -29.15
N THR A 202 -33.38 -18.99 -29.28
CA THR A 202 -33.45 -19.95 -30.38
C THR A 202 -34.57 -20.93 -30.07
N THR A 203 -35.80 -20.49 -30.31
CA THR A 203 -36.93 -21.37 -30.61
C THR A 203 -36.86 -21.75 -32.09
N THR A 204 -36.54 -23.01 -32.32
CA THR A 204 -36.78 -23.79 -33.56
C THR A 204 -36.87 -25.20 -33.01
N THR A 205 -38.03 -25.80 -32.72
CA THR A 205 -39.27 -26.00 -33.48
C THR A 205 -39.03 -26.54 -34.87
N THR A 206 -39.40 -27.83 -35.00
CA THR A 206 -39.52 -28.72 -36.16
C THR A 206 -38.26 -29.13 -36.90
#